data_AF-K9PJA6-F1
#
_entry.id   AF-K9PJA6-F1
#
_cell.length_a   1.000
_cell.length_b   1.000
_cell.length_c   1.000
_cell.angle_alpha   90.00
_cell.angle_beta   90.00
_cell.angle_gamma   90.00
#
_symmetry.space_group_name_H-M   'P 1'
#
loop_
_entity.id
_entity.type
_entity.pdbx_description
1 polymer ?
#
loop_
_entity_poly.entity_id
_entity_poly.type
_entity_poly.pdbx_seq_one_letter_code
_entity_poly.pdbx_strand_id
1 'polypeptide(L)'
;MVKLIVPPPCLGKPKPKFYCLKKGTEVVRIFRPEFNPTAVTFRFWGPLYRFDHHRGNCPNFCYQLLDCQQCNDRERGIYYVAPQLSSCLVEIFGDVDCIEITDHQVAIVTVTQDLKLLDIRGSGAMRAGANETTLAKTEKRSLSQAWSRYFYEQQTIYSEVHGLIYYNAHNGEEAIALYERAQNFLVCKPENVMPLKHELLRGLVLKAADENNLEVIPYW
;
A
#
# COMPACT_ATOMS: atom_id res chain seq x y z
N MET A 1 -3.68 13.62 22.53
CA MET A 1 -2.63 13.46 21.49
C MET A 1 -2.10 12.04 21.57
N VAL A 2 -2.23 11.25 20.51
CA VAL A 2 -1.71 9.87 20.48
C VAL A 2 -0.21 9.90 20.25
N LYS A 3 0.57 9.20 21.09
CA LYS A 3 2.03 9.14 20.97
C LYS A 3 2.43 8.33 19.74
N LEU A 4 3.29 8.88 18.89
CA LEU A 4 3.91 8.15 17.79
C LEU A 4 4.95 7.16 18.35
N ILE A 5 4.95 5.92 17.85
CA ILE A 5 5.82 4.84 18.34
C ILE A 5 6.85 4.51 17.26
N VAL A 6 8.14 4.50 17.60
CA VAL A 6 9.21 4.10 16.69
C VAL A 6 9.54 2.61 16.83
N PRO A 7 9.97 1.93 15.75
CA PRO A 7 10.56 0.59 15.86
C PRO A 7 11.98 0.66 16.48
N PRO A 8 12.44 -0.38 17.21
CA PRO A 8 11.69 -1.56 17.63
C PRO A 8 10.65 -1.22 18.72
N PRO A 9 9.59 -2.04 18.88
CA PRO A 9 8.57 -1.82 19.90
C PRO A 9 9.18 -1.80 21.30
N CYS A 10 8.88 -0.76 22.08
CA CYS A 10 9.42 -0.61 23.44
C CYS A 10 8.66 -1.42 24.51
N LEU A 11 7.45 -1.92 24.21
CA LEU A 11 6.53 -2.51 25.20
C LEU A 11 6.04 -3.89 24.78
N GLY A 12 6.29 -4.88 25.64
CA GLY A 12 5.79 -6.25 25.50
C GLY A 12 6.37 -7.00 24.29
N LYS A 13 6.18 -8.32 24.27
CA LYS A 13 6.48 -9.12 23.08
C LYS A 13 5.32 -8.94 22.08
N PRO A 14 5.56 -8.44 20.85
CA PRO A 14 4.50 -8.33 19.85
C PRO A 14 3.79 -9.67 19.66
N LYS A 15 2.47 -9.61 19.42
CA LYS A 15 1.62 -10.78 19.12
C LYS A 15 0.89 -10.54 17.81
N PRO A 16 1.60 -10.48 16.67
CA PRO A 16 1.06 -10.02 15.40
C PRO A 16 -0.23 -10.75 15.03
N LYS A 17 -1.15 -10.01 14.40
CA LYS A 17 -2.34 -10.59 13.79
C LYS A 17 -2.04 -10.80 12.31
N PHE A 18 -2.51 -11.90 11.75
CA PHE A 18 -2.35 -12.20 10.33
C PHE A 18 -3.71 -12.23 9.65
N TYR A 19 -3.72 -11.76 8.41
CA TYR A 19 -4.84 -11.88 7.50
C TYR A 19 -4.43 -12.75 6.31
N CYS A 20 -5.33 -13.58 5.83
CA CYS A 20 -5.10 -14.44 4.67
C CYS A 20 -5.91 -13.89 3.50
N LEU A 21 -5.24 -13.23 2.55
CA LEU A 21 -5.85 -12.83 1.29
C LEU A 21 -5.95 -14.09 0.43
N LYS A 22 -7.18 -14.56 0.20
CA LYS A 22 -7.41 -15.87 -0.39
C LYS A 22 -7.07 -15.91 -1.88
N LYS A 23 -6.58 -17.06 -2.33
CA LYS A 23 -6.50 -17.39 -3.76
C LYS A 23 -7.83 -17.07 -4.44
N GLY A 24 -7.76 -16.46 -5.61
CA GLY A 24 -8.91 -16.04 -6.41
C GLY A 24 -9.48 -14.68 -6.00
N THR A 25 -8.98 -14.05 -4.93
CA THR A 25 -9.39 -12.68 -4.59
C THR A 25 -8.93 -11.73 -5.68
N GLU A 26 -9.83 -10.85 -6.10
CA GLU A 26 -9.53 -9.75 -6.99
C GLU A 26 -9.23 -8.49 -6.18
N VAL A 27 -8.19 -7.76 -6.61
CA VAL A 27 -7.79 -6.49 -6.03
C VAL A 27 -7.56 -5.47 -7.14
N VAL A 28 -7.81 -4.21 -6.83
CA VAL A 28 -7.73 -3.10 -7.76
C VAL A 28 -6.38 -2.41 -7.61
N ARG A 29 -5.76 -2.11 -8.75
CA ARG A 29 -4.60 -1.22 -8.85
C ARG A 29 -4.92 -0.08 -9.78
N ILE A 30 -4.52 1.13 -9.40
CA ILE A 30 -4.37 2.25 -10.33
C ILE A 30 -2.88 2.50 -10.54
N PHE A 31 -2.45 2.70 -11.79
CA PHE A 31 -1.06 2.99 -12.13
C PHE A 31 -0.99 3.91 -13.35
N ARG A 32 0.12 4.64 -13.49
CA ARG A 32 0.44 5.37 -14.73
C ARG A 32 1.44 4.55 -15.54
N PRO A 33 1.30 4.44 -16.87
CA PRO A 33 2.25 3.71 -17.72
C PRO A 33 3.60 4.43 -17.85
N GLU A 34 3.71 5.67 -17.38
CA GLU A 34 4.98 6.38 -17.24
C GLU A 34 5.97 5.55 -16.41
N PHE A 35 7.22 5.45 -16.89
CA PHE A 35 8.27 4.57 -16.34
C PHE A 35 8.03 3.06 -16.51
N ASN A 36 7.16 2.67 -17.44
CA ASN A 36 6.88 1.29 -17.87
C ASN A 36 6.39 0.29 -16.79
N PRO A 37 5.62 0.66 -15.75
CA PRO A 37 4.96 -0.33 -14.94
C PRO A 37 3.84 -1.03 -15.74
N THR A 38 3.61 -2.31 -15.45
CA THR A 38 2.44 -3.06 -15.90
C THR A 38 1.49 -3.29 -14.73
N ALA A 39 0.32 -3.87 -14.99
CA ALA A 39 -0.66 -4.23 -13.96
C ALA A 39 -0.04 -5.02 -12.77
N VAL A 40 0.98 -5.85 -13.00
CA VAL A 40 1.57 -6.75 -11.99
C VAL A 40 3.01 -6.40 -11.58
N THR A 41 3.63 -5.37 -12.14
CA THR A 41 5.02 -5.02 -11.78
C THR A 41 5.12 -4.32 -10.43
N PHE A 42 6.06 -4.79 -9.61
CA PHE A 42 6.48 -4.16 -8.36
C PHE A 42 7.44 -2.99 -8.63
N ARG A 43 7.38 -1.96 -7.79
CA ARG A 43 8.31 -0.83 -7.83
C ARG A 43 9.53 -1.11 -6.96
N PHE A 44 10.71 -1.08 -7.56
CA PHE A 44 12.01 -1.28 -6.90
C PHE A 44 12.80 0.03 -6.66
N TRP A 45 12.26 1.17 -7.07
CA TRP A 45 12.82 2.49 -6.76
C TRP A 45 12.11 3.11 -5.56
N GLY A 46 12.79 3.42 -4.46
CA GLY A 46 12.17 3.99 -3.25
C GLY A 46 13.18 4.32 -2.13
N PRO A 47 12.72 4.69 -0.93
CA PRO A 47 11.32 4.76 -0.48
C PRO A 47 10.60 6.06 -0.86
N LEU A 48 9.33 5.98 -1.27
CA LEU A 48 8.46 7.09 -1.68
C LEU A 48 7.19 7.17 -0.82
N TYR A 49 6.48 6.06 -0.66
CA TYR A 49 5.14 6.03 -0.05
C TYR A 49 5.13 5.35 1.32
N ARG A 50 3.98 5.37 2.00
CA ARG A 50 3.81 4.70 3.29
C ARG A 50 4.07 3.21 3.12
N PHE A 51 4.83 2.62 4.04
CA PHE A 51 5.20 1.20 4.02
C PHE A 51 6.17 0.73 2.93
N ASP A 52 6.80 1.63 2.17
CA ASP A 52 7.96 1.26 1.38
C ASP A 52 9.06 0.67 2.29
N HIS A 53 9.40 -0.60 2.08
CA HIS A 53 10.45 -1.31 2.83
C HIS A 53 11.82 -1.24 2.14
N HIS A 54 11.95 -0.49 1.04
CA HIS A 54 13.24 -0.19 0.41
C HIS A 54 14.22 0.33 1.46
N ARG A 55 15.50 -0.05 1.32
CA ARG A 55 16.56 0.41 2.22
C ARG A 55 16.88 1.90 2.05
N GLY A 56 16.65 2.43 0.84
CA GLY A 56 17.14 3.75 0.46
C GLY A 56 18.67 3.83 0.53
N ASN A 57 19.25 5.00 0.24
CA ASN A 57 20.68 5.24 0.43
C ASN A 57 20.98 5.69 1.86
N CYS A 58 20.55 4.88 2.85
CA CYS A 58 20.75 5.21 4.25
C CYS A 58 22.18 4.83 4.69
N PRO A 59 22.93 5.74 5.36
CA PRO A 59 24.35 5.54 5.67
C PRO A 59 24.60 4.42 6.68
N ASN A 60 23.59 4.02 7.45
CA ASN A 60 23.64 2.87 8.34
C ASN A 60 22.32 2.11 8.26
N PHE A 61 22.38 0.79 8.37
CA PHE A 61 21.19 -0.04 8.52
C PHE A 61 20.60 0.18 9.91
N CYS A 62 19.65 1.09 10.02
CA CYS A 62 18.94 1.34 11.26
C CYS A 62 17.47 1.66 10.99
N TYR A 63 16.60 1.30 11.93
CA TYR A 63 15.19 1.69 11.90
C TYR A 63 14.95 3.13 12.36
N GLN A 64 16.00 3.96 12.37
CA GLN A 64 15.87 5.37 12.75
C GLN A 64 15.01 6.10 11.74
N LEU A 65 14.34 7.16 12.21
CA LEU A 65 13.55 8.06 11.38
C LEU A 65 14.49 8.95 10.55
N LEU A 66 15.09 8.34 9.54
CA LEU A 66 15.94 9.03 8.59
C LEU A 66 15.15 9.24 7.30
N ASP A 67 15.30 10.42 6.73
CA ASP A 67 14.89 10.69 5.36
C ASP A 67 15.93 10.03 4.44
N CYS A 68 15.82 8.72 4.28
CA CYS A 68 16.69 7.98 3.37
C CYS A 68 16.44 8.49 1.95
N GLN A 69 17.50 8.86 1.24
CA GLN A 69 17.40 9.25 -0.16
C GLN A 69 16.88 8.06 -1.00
N GLN A 70 16.04 8.37 -1.97
CA GLN A 70 15.50 7.34 -2.86
C GLN A 70 16.59 6.76 -3.74
N CYS A 71 16.59 5.45 -3.90
CA CYS A 71 17.48 4.76 -4.79
C CYS A 71 16.84 3.47 -5.33
N ASN A 72 17.51 2.84 -6.28
CA ASN A 72 17.12 1.52 -6.75
C ASN A 72 17.52 0.46 -5.71
N ASP A 73 16.56 -0.32 -5.24
CA ASP A 73 16.77 -1.47 -4.37
C ASP A 73 16.25 -2.71 -5.08
N ARG A 74 17.16 -3.45 -5.73
CA ARG A 74 16.83 -4.59 -6.61
C ARG A 74 16.19 -5.78 -5.89
N GLU A 75 16.25 -5.81 -4.55
CA GLU A 75 15.75 -6.94 -3.75
C GLU A 75 14.46 -6.62 -3.02
N ARG A 76 14.05 -5.34 -2.95
CA ARG A 76 12.87 -4.91 -2.20
C ARG A 76 11.91 -4.19 -3.12
N GLY A 77 10.93 -4.92 -3.61
CA GLY A 77 9.90 -4.41 -4.50
C GLY A 77 8.59 -4.22 -3.76
N ILE A 78 7.88 -3.12 -3.99
CA ILE A 78 6.58 -2.85 -3.36
C ILE A 78 5.47 -2.73 -4.40
N TYR A 79 4.26 -3.15 -4.02
CA TYR A 79 3.09 -3.12 -4.89
C TYR A 79 1.83 -2.78 -4.08
N TYR A 80 1.15 -1.70 -4.46
CA TYR A 80 -0.03 -1.18 -3.76
C TYR A 80 -1.31 -1.53 -4.50
N VAL A 81 -2.27 -2.05 -3.75
CA VAL A 81 -3.63 -2.39 -4.22
C VAL A 81 -4.64 -2.19 -3.12
N ALA A 82 -5.91 -2.16 -3.49
CA ALA A 82 -7.01 -2.17 -2.55
C ALA A 82 -8.14 -3.10 -3.04
N PRO A 83 -9.00 -3.61 -2.15
CA PRO A 83 -10.20 -4.34 -2.56
C PRO A 83 -11.20 -3.47 -3.34
N GLN A 84 -11.18 -2.15 -3.13
CA GLN A 84 -12.15 -1.21 -3.66
C GLN A 84 -11.48 -0.12 -4.49
N LEU A 85 -12.12 0.26 -5.61
CA LEU A 85 -11.63 1.34 -6.47
C LEU A 85 -11.61 2.69 -5.75
N SER A 86 -12.58 2.97 -4.87
CA SER A 86 -12.65 4.18 -4.04
C SER A 86 -11.37 4.37 -3.22
N SER A 87 -10.91 3.32 -2.53
CA SER A 87 -9.64 3.36 -1.79
C SER A 87 -8.44 3.70 -2.69
N CYS A 88 -8.39 3.19 -3.92
CA CYS A 88 -7.32 3.53 -4.85
C CYS A 88 -7.39 5.00 -5.29
N LEU A 89 -8.59 5.52 -5.54
CA LEU A 89 -8.81 6.90 -5.97
C LEU A 89 -8.39 7.89 -4.89
N VAL A 90 -8.82 7.70 -3.64
CA VAL A 90 -8.47 8.62 -2.56
C VAL A 90 -6.98 8.58 -2.22
N GLU A 91 -6.26 7.47 -2.42
CA GLU A 91 -4.79 7.42 -2.22
C GLU A 91 -4.03 8.21 -3.29
N ILE A 92 -4.59 8.36 -4.49
CA ILE A 92 -3.95 9.08 -5.60
C ILE A 92 -4.35 10.55 -5.59
N PHE A 93 -5.62 10.84 -5.32
CA PHE A 93 -6.23 12.16 -5.53
C PHE A 93 -6.67 12.85 -4.24
N GLY A 94 -6.68 12.16 -3.09
CA GLY A 94 -7.21 12.69 -1.84
C GLY A 94 -6.35 13.77 -1.17
N ASP A 95 -5.11 13.98 -1.61
CA ASP A 95 -4.27 15.11 -1.18
C ASP A 95 -4.59 16.41 -1.98
N VAL A 96 -5.24 16.30 -3.13
CA VAL A 96 -5.57 17.42 -4.04
C VAL A 96 -7.08 17.65 -4.19
N ASP A 97 -7.89 16.89 -3.44
CA ASP A 97 -9.37 16.92 -3.43
C ASP A 97 -10.04 16.79 -4.81
N CYS A 98 -9.29 16.31 -5.80
CA CYS A 98 -9.70 16.34 -7.20
C CYS A 98 -9.18 15.14 -7.98
N ILE A 99 -10.11 14.36 -8.55
CA ILE A 99 -9.83 13.28 -9.49
C ILE A 99 -9.60 13.87 -10.88
N GLU A 100 -8.32 13.96 -11.25
CA GLU A 100 -7.91 14.31 -12.62
C GLU A 100 -7.81 13.04 -13.47
N ILE A 101 -8.72 12.88 -14.43
CA ILE A 101 -8.76 11.72 -15.32
C ILE A 101 -7.75 11.91 -16.45
N THR A 102 -6.53 11.40 -16.26
CA THR A 102 -5.44 11.47 -17.26
C THR A 102 -5.16 10.10 -17.91
N ASP A 103 -3.88 9.75 -18.04
CA ASP A 103 -3.29 8.53 -18.59
C ASP A 103 -3.30 7.32 -17.63
N HIS A 104 -3.85 7.49 -16.42
CA HIS A 104 -3.98 6.40 -15.45
C HIS A 104 -4.72 5.20 -16.04
N GLN A 105 -4.23 4.01 -15.69
CA GLN A 105 -4.85 2.73 -15.96
C GLN A 105 -5.36 2.12 -14.67
N VAL A 106 -6.46 1.41 -14.76
CA VAL A 106 -7.02 0.57 -13.70
C VAL A 106 -6.82 -0.89 -14.10
N ALA A 107 -6.30 -1.69 -13.17
CA ALA A 107 -6.17 -3.13 -13.34
C ALA A 107 -6.93 -3.87 -12.24
N ILE A 108 -7.67 -4.91 -12.66
CA ILE A 108 -8.25 -5.91 -11.76
C ILE A 108 -7.31 -7.11 -11.74
N VAL A 109 -6.60 -7.26 -10.63
CA VAL A 109 -5.53 -8.25 -10.45
C VAL A 109 -6.02 -9.38 -9.57
N THR A 110 -5.84 -10.61 -10.03
CA THR A 110 -6.24 -11.81 -9.30
C THR A 110 -5.04 -12.40 -8.57
N VAL A 111 -5.24 -12.74 -7.31
CA VAL A 111 -4.24 -13.45 -6.50
C VAL A 111 -4.30 -14.96 -6.80
N THR A 112 -3.17 -15.59 -7.14
CA THR A 112 -3.14 -17.01 -7.55
C THR A 112 -2.86 -17.99 -6.42
N GLN A 113 -2.49 -17.51 -5.23
CA GLN A 113 -2.24 -18.28 -4.01
C GLN A 113 -2.73 -17.57 -2.75
N ASP A 114 -2.87 -18.27 -1.64
CA ASP A 114 -3.18 -17.64 -0.36
C ASP A 114 -2.00 -16.77 0.11
N LEU A 115 -2.19 -15.46 0.23
CA LEU A 115 -1.17 -14.54 0.73
C LEU A 115 -1.37 -14.26 2.21
N LYS A 116 -0.34 -14.56 3.00
CA LYS A 116 -0.24 -14.16 4.40
C LYS A 116 0.16 -12.69 4.52
N LEU A 117 -0.73 -11.85 5.02
CA LEU A 117 -0.51 -10.43 5.28
C LEU A 117 -0.41 -10.16 6.79
N LEU A 118 0.46 -9.24 7.19
CA LEU A 118 0.42 -8.67 8.54
C LEU A 118 -0.79 -7.74 8.63
N ASP A 119 -1.69 -8.04 9.57
CA ASP A 119 -2.90 -7.25 9.80
C ASP A 119 -2.62 -6.13 10.80
N ILE A 120 -2.46 -4.91 10.27
CA ILE A 120 -2.22 -3.69 11.06
C ILE A 120 -3.46 -2.79 11.11
N ARG A 121 -4.64 -3.30 10.75
CA ARG A 121 -5.92 -2.60 10.95
C ARG A 121 -6.31 -2.58 12.43
N GLY A 122 -6.82 -1.45 12.93
CA GLY A 122 -7.35 -1.32 14.29
C GLY A 122 -6.41 -1.87 15.36
N SER A 123 -6.89 -2.81 16.18
CA SER A 123 -6.09 -3.44 17.25
C SER A 123 -4.91 -4.29 16.73
N GLY A 124 -4.89 -4.62 15.44
CA GLY A 124 -3.76 -5.27 14.77
C GLY A 124 -2.47 -4.46 14.87
N ALA A 125 -2.55 -3.13 14.72
CA ALA A 125 -1.40 -2.24 14.87
C ALA A 125 -0.79 -2.30 16.29
N MET A 126 -1.65 -2.29 17.33
CA MET A 126 -1.20 -2.43 18.72
C MET A 126 -0.57 -3.79 18.99
N ARG A 127 -1.16 -4.86 18.43
CA ARG A 127 -0.61 -6.21 18.53
C ARG A 127 0.73 -6.38 17.80
N ALA A 128 0.96 -5.61 16.74
CA ALA A 128 2.23 -5.53 16.04
C ALA A 128 3.27 -4.65 16.76
N GLY A 129 2.91 -4.00 17.88
CA GLY A 129 3.83 -3.18 18.68
C GLY A 129 3.84 -1.68 18.33
N ALA A 130 2.86 -1.21 17.55
CA ALA A 130 2.70 0.20 17.17
C ALA A 130 1.27 0.70 17.48
N ASN A 131 0.77 1.70 16.76
CA ASN A 131 -0.64 2.09 16.76
C ASN A 131 -1.04 2.59 15.36
N GLU A 132 -2.34 2.64 15.07
CA GLU A 132 -2.81 3.01 13.72
C GLU A 132 -2.41 4.44 13.35
N THR A 133 -2.39 5.36 14.32
CA THR A 133 -1.91 6.74 14.12
C THR A 133 -0.47 6.78 13.63
N THR A 134 0.39 5.93 14.20
CA THR A 134 1.80 5.79 13.84
C THR A 134 1.98 5.19 12.46
N LEU A 135 1.18 4.20 12.10
CA LEU A 135 1.38 3.42 10.89
C LEU A 135 0.71 4.05 9.66
N ALA A 136 -0.54 4.50 9.79
CA ALA A 136 -1.38 4.86 8.65
C ALA A 136 -1.87 6.31 8.68
N LYS A 137 -2.06 6.94 9.84
CA LYS A 137 -2.67 8.29 9.93
C LYS A 137 -1.67 9.44 10.12
N THR A 138 -0.38 9.16 10.19
CA THR A 138 0.65 10.19 10.27
C THR A 138 1.08 10.64 8.86
N GLU A 139 1.40 11.93 8.73
CA GLU A 139 2.05 12.48 7.53
C GLU A 139 3.53 12.07 7.45
N LYS A 140 4.13 11.63 8.57
CA LYS A 140 5.52 11.19 8.64
C LYS A 140 5.69 9.81 8.00
N ARG A 141 5.75 9.78 6.66
CA ARG A 141 5.92 8.55 5.86
C ARG A 141 7.16 7.74 6.29
N SER A 142 8.26 8.41 6.66
CA SER A 142 9.49 7.78 7.17
C SER A 142 9.26 6.84 8.36
N LEU A 143 8.24 7.12 9.19
CA LEU A 143 7.87 6.27 10.32
C LEU A 143 7.21 4.96 9.88
N SER A 144 6.24 5.03 8.99
CA SER A 144 5.58 3.84 8.42
C SER A 144 6.55 2.98 7.60
N GLN A 145 7.51 3.61 6.92
CA GLN A 145 8.57 2.94 6.16
C GLN A 145 9.55 2.22 7.09
N ALA A 146 9.98 2.86 8.19
CA ALA A 146 10.82 2.23 9.20
C ALA A 146 10.15 1.01 9.83
N TRP A 147 8.84 1.11 10.13
CA TRP A 147 8.06 -0.04 10.60
C TRP A 147 7.93 -1.14 9.55
N SER A 148 7.68 -0.80 8.29
CA SER A 148 7.61 -1.78 7.21
C SER A 148 8.92 -2.56 7.04
N ARG A 149 10.08 -1.88 7.11
CA ARG A 149 11.40 -2.54 7.17
C ARG A 149 11.51 -3.48 8.37
N TYR A 150 11.09 -3.02 9.56
CA TYR A 150 11.11 -3.85 10.77
C TYR A 150 10.25 -5.10 10.63
N PHE A 151 9.02 -4.98 10.11
CA PHE A 151 8.13 -6.11 9.87
C PHE A 151 8.72 -7.09 8.86
N TYR A 152 9.31 -6.58 7.77
CA TYR A 152 9.92 -7.38 6.72
C TYR A 152 11.10 -8.22 7.23
N GLU A 153 11.92 -7.65 8.12
CA GLU A 153 13.21 -8.22 8.55
C GLU A 153 13.09 -9.10 9.79
N GLN A 154 12.19 -8.78 10.72
CA GLN A 154 12.04 -9.51 11.99
C GLN A 154 11.11 -10.72 11.84
N GLN A 155 11.47 -11.64 10.95
CA GLN A 155 10.63 -12.81 10.60
C GLN A 155 10.35 -13.74 11.79
N THR A 156 11.21 -13.78 12.81
CA THR A 156 10.96 -14.56 14.04
C THR A 156 9.78 -14.01 14.85
N ILE A 157 9.43 -12.73 14.67
CA ILE A 157 8.31 -12.06 15.33
C ILE A 157 7.10 -12.06 14.40
N TYR A 158 7.28 -11.61 13.16
CA TYR A 158 6.18 -11.35 12.23
C TYR A 158 5.93 -12.48 11.22
N SER A 159 6.68 -13.58 11.28
CA SER A 159 6.75 -14.59 10.22
C SER A 159 7.23 -14.01 8.89
N GLU A 160 7.41 -14.87 7.89
CA GLU A 160 7.54 -14.45 6.51
C GLU A 160 6.17 -14.07 5.95
N VAL A 161 5.88 -12.77 5.94
CA VAL A 161 4.65 -12.20 5.35
C VAL A 161 4.89 -11.75 3.91
N HIS A 162 3.84 -11.80 3.10
CA HIS A 162 3.80 -11.32 1.72
C HIS A 162 3.51 -9.82 1.61
N GLY A 163 3.12 -9.18 2.70
CA GLY A 163 2.75 -7.77 2.72
C GLY A 163 1.97 -7.38 3.97
N LEU A 164 1.33 -6.23 3.91
CA LEU A 164 0.55 -5.60 4.98
C LEU A 164 -0.87 -5.33 4.50
N ILE A 165 -1.85 -5.43 5.41
CA ILE A 165 -3.21 -4.89 5.22
C ILE A 165 -3.48 -3.84 6.30
N TYR A 166 -3.95 -2.66 5.87
CA TYR A 166 -4.12 -1.47 6.71
C TYR A 166 -5.37 -0.68 6.31
N TYR A 167 -5.75 0.28 7.14
CA TYR A 167 -6.80 1.25 6.79
C TYR A 167 -6.16 2.48 6.15
N ASN A 168 -6.66 2.83 4.96
CA ASN A 168 -6.33 4.02 4.20
C ASN A 168 -6.43 5.28 5.07
N ALA A 169 -5.51 6.22 4.88
CA ALA A 169 -5.46 7.44 5.67
C ALA A 169 -6.70 8.33 5.45
N HIS A 170 -7.18 8.42 4.20
CA HIS A 170 -8.19 9.35 3.75
C HIS A 170 -9.61 8.92 4.13
N ASN A 171 -10.01 7.69 3.78
CA ASN A 171 -11.39 7.22 3.94
C ASN A 171 -11.56 6.02 4.89
N GLY A 172 -10.46 5.48 5.40
CA GLY A 172 -10.49 4.32 6.32
C GLY A 172 -10.85 2.99 5.65
N GLU A 173 -10.98 2.93 4.33
CA GLU A 173 -11.14 1.67 3.60
C GLU A 173 -9.86 0.84 3.65
N GLU A 174 -9.94 -0.43 3.24
CA GLU A 174 -8.81 -1.34 3.26
C GLU A 174 -7.84 -1.05 2.12
N ALA A 175 -6.56 -0.97 2.45
CA ALA A 175 -5.47 -0.90 1.50
C ALA A 175 -4.41 -1.98 1.82
N ILE A 176 -3.70 -2.40 0.79
CA ILE A 176 -2.74 -3.50 0.85
C ILE A 176 -1.43 -3.05 0.21
N ALA A 177 -0.33 -3.27 0.94
CA ALA A 177 1.03 -3.11 0.45
C ALA A 177 1.68 -4.49 0.38
N LEU A 178 1.90 -5.00 -0.82
CA LEU A 178 2.57 -6.29 -1.05
C LEU A 178 4.07 -6.09 -1.23
N TYR A 179 4.85 -6.97 -0.61
CA TYR A 179 6.29 -7.09 -0.81
C TYR A 179 6.60 -7.99 -2.01
N GLU A 180 7.83 -7.92 -2.53
CA GLU A 180 8.29 -8.67 -3.71
C GLU A 180 8.13 -10.19 -3.56
N ARG A 181 8.04 -10.68 -2.32
CA ARG A 181 7.68 -12.06 -1.99
C ARG A 181 6.38 -12.52 -2.65
N ALA A 182 5.46 -11.59 -2.94
CA ALA A 182 4.19 -11.87 -3.60
C ALA A 182 4.23 -11.79 -5.13
N GLN A 183 5.35 -11.40 -5.74
CA GLN A 183 5.39 -11.01 -7.17
C GLN A 183 4.92 -12.10 -8.13
N ASN A 184 5.21 -13.36 -7.81
CA ASN A 184 4.86 -14.51 -8.65
C ASN A 184 3.43 -15.01 -8.40
N PHE A 185 2.68 -14.35 -7.50
CA PHE A 185 1.34 -14.76 -7.08
C PHE A 185 0.24 -13.82 -7.57
N LEU A 186 0.56 -12.94 -8.51
CA LEU A 186 -0.37 -11.99 -9.12
C LEU A 186 -0.49 -12.26 -10.62
N VAL A 187 -1.72 -12.28 -11.12
CA VAL A 187 -2.00 -12.33 -12.55
C VAL A 187 -3.02 -11.27 -12.91
N CYS A 188 -2.85 -10.67 -14.09
CA CYS A 188 -3.82 -9.76 -14.66
C CYS A 188 -3.95 -10.09 -16.14
N LYS A 189 -5.16 -10.41 -16.58
CA LYS A 189 -5.41 -10.60 -18.01
C LYS A 189 -5.46 -9.23 -18.71
N PRO A 190 -5.10 -9.12 -20.00
CA PRO A 190 -5.14 -7.84 -20.71
C PRO A 190 -6.52 -7.17 -20.68
N GLU A 191 -7.61 -7.93 -20.76
CA GLU A 191 -8.98 -7.44 -20.69
C GLU A 191 -9.38 -6.84 -19.33
N ASN A 192 -8.61 -7.14 -18.28
CA ASN A 192 -8.81 -6.59 -16.93
C ASN A 192 -8.02 -5.28 -16.72
N VAL A 193 -7.36 -4.76 -17.75
CA VAL A 193 -6.68 -3.47 -17.73
C VAL A 193 -7.46 -2.51 -18.61
N MET A 194 -7.88 -1.38 -18.06
CA MET A 194 -8.59 -0.35 -18.80
C MET A 194 -8.15 1.05 -18.35
N PRO A 195 -8.21 2.05 -19.25
CA PRO A 195 -7.96 3.44 -18.85
C PRO A 195 -8.94 3.89 -17.76
N LEU A 196 -8.50 4.75 -16.84
CA LEU A 196 -9.39 5.32 -15.82
C LEU A 196 -10.59 6.06 -16.43
N LYS A 197 -10.42 6.62 -17.63
CA LYS A 197 -11.48 7.26 -18.43
C LYS A 197 -12.47 6.29 -19.09
N HIS A 198 -12.29 4.98 -18.93
CA HIS A 198 -13.16 3.99 -19.57
C HIS A 198 -14.62 4.14 -19.08
N GLU A 199 -15.60 4.05 -19.99
CA GLU A 199 -17.01 4.31 -19.70
C GLU A 199 -17.58 3.46 -18.55
N LEU A 200 -17.14 2.20 -18.47
CA LEU A 200 -17.52 1.26 -17.40
C LEU A 200 -17.11 1.73 -15.99
N LEU A 201 -16.06 2.55 -15.88
CA LEU A 201 -15.59 3.06 -14.60
C LEU A 201 -16.29 4.36 -14.20
N ARG A 202 -16.91 5.08 -15.13
CA ARG A 202 -17.46 6.43 -14.90
C ARG A 202 -18.41 6.48 -13.70
N GLY A 203 -19.36 5.54 -13.64
CA GLY A 203 -20.31 5.48 -12.52
C GLY A 203 -19.64 5.22 -11.18
N LEU A 204 -18.61 4.36 -11.16
CA LEU A 204 -17.85 4.04 -9.96
C LEU A 204 -16.98 5.21 -9.50
N VAL A 205 -16.34 5.91 -10.44
CA VAL A 205 -15.52 7.11 -10.17
C VAL A 205 -16.39 8.24 -9.61
N LEU A 206 -17.52 8.54 -10.25
CA LEU A 206 -18.44 9.58 -9.78
C LEU A 206 -19.00 9.26 -8.39
N LYS A 207 -19.38 8.01 -8.16
CA LYS A 207 -19.85 7.56 -6.83
C LYS A 207 -18.75 7.70 -5.78
N ALA A 208 -17.55 7.22 -6.06
CA ALA A 208 -16.43 7.33 -5.13
C ALA A 208 -16.07 8.80 -4.84
N ALA A 209 -16.16 9.67 -5.84
CA ALA A 209 -15.93 11.10 -5.68
C ALA A 209 -16.95 11.73 -4.72
N ASP A 210 -18.24 11.47 -4.93
CA ASP A 210 -19.33 11.96 -4.07
C ASP A 210 -19.19 11.47 -2.62
N GLU A 211 -18.96 10.17 -2.42
CA GLU A 211 -18.83 9.55 -1.08
C GLU A 211 -17.60 10.02 -0.30
N ASN A 212 -16.57 10.52 -1.00
CA ASN A 212 -15.30 10.95 -0.39
C ASN A 212 -15.05 12.47 -0.52
N ASN A 213 -16.06 13.24 -0.93
CA ASN A 213 -15.98 14.69 -1.12
C ASN A 213 -14.81 15.11 -2.04
N LEU A 214 -14.67 14.45 -3.18
CA LEU A 214 -13.72 14.80 -4.23
C LEU A 214 -14.44 15.41 -5.43
N GLU A 215 -13.82 16.42 -6.05
CA GLU A 215 -14.24 16.89 -7.36
C GLU A 215 -13.74 15.93 -8.46
N VAL A 216 -14.43 15.89 -9.60
CA VAL A 216 -13.97 15.17 -10.78
C VAL A 216 -13.78 16.17 -11.89
N ILE A 217 -12.54 16.34 -12.37
CA ILE A 217 -12.27 17.12 -13.57
C ILE A 217 -12.55 16.21 -14.78
N PRO A 218 -13.61 16.48 -15.55
CA PRO A 218 -14.03 15.60 -16.63
C PRO A 218 -13.02 15.52 -17.76
N TYR A 219 -12.60 14.30 -18.07
CA TYR A 219 -11.98 13.97 -19.35
C TYR A 219 -12.41 12.56 -19.76
N TRP A 220 -13.71 12.43 -20.07
CA TRP A 220 -14.33 11.19 -20.56
C TRP A 220 -14.60 11.25 -22.06
#